data_AF-A0A7V2EUX9-F1
#
_entry.id   AF-A0A7V2EUX9-F1
#
_cell.length_a   1.000
_cell.length_b   1.000
_cell.length_c   1.000
_cell.angle_alpha   90.00
_cell.angle_beta   90.00
_cell.angle_gamma   90.00
#
_symmetry.space_group_name_H-M   'P 1'
#
loop_
_entity.id
_entity.type
_entity.pdbx_description
1 polymer ?
#
loop_
_entity_poly.entity_id
_entity_poly.type
_entity_poly.pdbx_seq_one_letter_code
_entity_poly.pdbx_strand_id
1 'polypeptide(L)'
;LVGHNAPFDLAVVKAACERTGYKRNPFHPFSTLDTVTAAAVAVGETVLARACTAAGFEWDSKRAHGALYDAQMTARLFCHITNRLSTENGRAALRVCEPPK
;
A
#
# COMPACT_ATOMS: atom_id res chain seq x y z
N LEU A 1 -3.16 -6.13 -5.48
CA LEU A 1 -3.03 -5.96 -4.02
C LEU A 1 -2.02 -4.85 -3.77
N VAL A 2 -2.28 -3.95 -2.83
CA VAL A 2 -1.30 -2.97 -2.32
C VAL A 2 -0.87 -3.43 -0.93
N GLY A 3 0.42 -3.44 -0.65
CA GLY A 3 0.98 -3.91 0.62
C GLY A 3 2.41 -3.39 0.83
N HIS A 4 2.99 -3.67 1.99
CA HIS A 4 4.38 -3.31 2.31
C HIS A 4 5.20 -4.59 2.44
N ASN A 5 6.00 -4.91 1.42
CA ASN A 5 6.41 -6.28 1.05
C ASN A 5 5.21 -7.08 0.48
N ALA A 6 4.43 -6.44 -0.39
CA ALA A 6 3.15 -6.95 -0.90
C ALA A 6 3.12 -8.41 -1.42
N PRO A 7 4.20 -8.99 -2.01
CA PRO A 7 4.22 -10.40 -2.37
C PRO A 7 3.98 -11.36 -1.19
N PHE A 8 4.43 -10.99 0.02
CA PHE A 8 4.20 -11.77 1.23
C PHE A 8 2.70 -11.87 1.55
N ASP A 9 2.00 -10.73 1.59
CA ASP A 9 0.56 -10.67 1.87
C ASP A 9 -0.24 -11.45 0.80
N LEU A 10 0.12 -11.28 -0.48
CA LEU A 10 -0.55 -11.99 -1.57
C LEU A 10 -0.37 -13.51 -1.45
N ALA A 11 0.81 -13.98 -1.05
CA ALA A 11 1.04 -15.42 -0.86
C ALA A 11 0.16 -15.99 0.26
N VAL A 12 0.02 -15.28 1.38
CA VAL A 12 -0.86 -15.67 2.49
C VAL A 12 -2.33 -15.72 2.05
N VAL A 13 -2.80 -14.70 1.32
CA VAL A 13 -4.17 -14.66 0.77
C VAL A 13 -4.42 -15.80 -0.21
N LYS A 14 -3.49 -16.06 -1.13
CA LYS A 14 -3.62 -17.16 -2.11
C LYS A 14 -3.70 -18.52 -1.41
N ALA A 15 -2.82 -18.77 -0.45
CA ALA A 15 -2.83 -20.01 0.33
C ALA A 15 -4.12 -20.16 1.15
N ALA A 16 -4.67 -19.06 1.67
CA ALA A 16 -5.97 -19.08 2.35
C ALA A 16 -7.11 -19.45 1.38
N CYS A 17 -7.18 -18.83 0.21
CA CYS A 17 -8.19 -19.16 -0.81
C CYS A 17 -8.10 -20.62 -1.24
N GLU A 18 -6.90 -21.16 -1.39
CA GLU A 18 -6.68 -22.57 -1.71
C GLU A 18 -7.23 -23.50 -0.62
N ARG A 19 -6.86 -23.26 0.66
CA ARG A 19 -7.33 -24.06 1.80
C ARG A 19 -8.86 -24.02 1.98
N THR A 20 -9.50 -22.88 1.68
CA THR A 20 -10.95 -22.73 1.84
C THR A 20 -11.74 -23.07 0.57
N GLY A 21 -11.08 -23.45 -0.53
CA GLY A 21 -11.74 -23.71 -1.82
C GLY A 21 -12.41 -22.46 -2.43
N TYR A 22 -11.93 -21.26 -2.12
CA TYR A 22 -12.53 -20.01 -2.61
C TYR A 22 -12.15 -19.77 -4.07
N LYS A 23 -13.10 -20.00 -4.98
CA LYS A 23 -12.86 -20.01 -6.44
C LYS A 23 -12.80 -18.64 -7.11
N ARG A 24 -13.40 -17.60 -6.51
CA ARG A 24 -13.58 -16.28 -7.14
C ARG A 24 -12.64 -15.23 -6.54
N ASN A 25 -11.35 -15.54 -6.44
CA ASN A 25 -10.35 -14.59 -5.93
C ASN A 25 -10.23 -13.38 -6.88
N PRO A 26 -10.59 -12.16 -6.44
CA PRO A 26 -10.54 -10.97 -7.30
C PRO A 26 -9.14 -10.37 -7.44
N PHE A 27 -8.16 -10.83 -6.65
CA PHE A 27 -6.79 -10.34 -6.75
C PHE A 27 -6.11 -10.87 -8.00
N HIS A 28 -5.35 -10.01 -8.68
CA HIS A 28 -4.47 -10.44 -9.75
C HIS A 28 -3.49 -11.52 -9.23
N PRO A 29 -3.24 -12.62 -9.97
CA PRO A 29 -2.54 -13.80 -9.44
C PRO A 29 -1.07 -13.57 -9.04
N PHE A 30 -0.45 -12.51 -9.56
CA PHE A 30 0.96 -12.17 -9.32
C PHE A 30 1.26 -10.67 -9.24
N SER A 31 0.38 -9.81 -9.75
CA SER A 31 0.66 -8.37 -9.80
C SER A 31 0.30 -7.72 -8.47
N THR A 32 1.25 -6.98 -7.92
CA THR A 32 1.09 -6.21 -6.69
C THR A 32 1.67 -4.81 -6.87
N LEU A 33 1.21 -3.88 -6.04
CA LEU A 33 1.82 -2.56 -5.89
C LEU A 33 2.49 -2.56 -4.52
N ASP A 34 3.82 -2.72 -4.53
CA ASP A 34 4.61 -2.80 -3.31
C ASP A 34 5.04 -1.41 -2.85
N THR A 35 4.61 -1.05 -1.65
CA THR A 35 4.94 0.23 -1.03
C THR A 35 6.37 0.30 -0.52
N VAL A 36 7.09 -0.82 -0.38
CA VAL A 36 8.54 -0.79 -0.11
C VAL A 36 9.28 -0.11 -1.26
N THR A 37 9.04 -0.57 -2.49
CA THR A 37 9.63 0.03 -3.69
C THR A 37 9.16 1.47 -3.88
N ALA A 38 7.86 1.74 -3.71
CA ALA A 38 7.34 3.09 -3.86
C ALA A 38 7.94 4.07 -2.84
N ALA A 39 8.06 3.66 -1.57
CA ALA A 39 8.62 4.48 -0.50
C ALA A 39 10.13 4.68 -0.65
N ALA A 40 10.87 3.66 -1.10
CA ALA A 40 12.30 3.80 -1.39
C ALA A 40 12.56 4.90 -2.41
N VAL A 41 11.74 4.98 -3.47
CA VAL A 41 11.86 6.01 -4.50
C VAL A 41 11.36 7.38 -4.01
N ALA A 42 10.25 7.43 -3.29
CA ALA A 42 9.58 8.69 -2.95
C ALA A 42 10.13 9.39 -1.70
N VAL A 43 10.57 8.62 -0.70
CA VAL A 43 10.99 9.12 0.62
C VAL A 43 12.28 8.48 1.14
N GLY A 44 12.95 7.63 0.35
CA GLY A 44 14.26 7.07 0.68
C GLY A 44 14.25 5.97 1.76
N GLU A 45 13.08 5.39 2.06
CA GLU A 45 12.91 4.46 3.18
C GLU A 45 12.19 3.18 2.76
N THR A 46 12.64 2.04 3.29
CA THR A 46 12.08 0.71 3.00
C THR A 46 11.35 0.07 4.18
N VAL A 47 11.50 0.63 5.38
CA VAL A 47 10.80 0.16 6.58
C VAL A 47 9.55 1.00 6.77
N LEU A 48 8.37 0.37 6.87
CA LEU A 48 7.07 1.07 6.94
C LEU A 48 7.06 2.21 7.95
N ALA A 49 7.53 1.96 9.18
CA ALA A 49 7.60 2.97 10.22
C ALA A 49 8.44 4.19 9.81
N ARG A 50 9.63 3.95 9.23
CA ARG A 50 10.53 5.02 8.77
C ARG A 50 9.96 5.75 7.57
N ALA A 51 9.35 5.02 6.62
CA ALA A 51 8.70 5.59 5.45
C ALA A 51 7.50 6.48 5.84
N CYS A 52 6.68 6.05 6.80
CA CYS A 52 5.58 6.86 7.35
C CYS A 52 6.11 8.13 8.01
N THR A 53 7.12 8.02 8.87
CA THR A 53 7.76 9.18 9.53
C THR A 53 8.38 10.13 8.50
N ALA A 54 9.09 9.62 7.49
CA ALA A 54 9.69 10.41 6.41
C ALA A 54 8.64 11.10 5.52
N ALA A 55 7.45 10.49 5.38
CA ALA A 55 6.29 11.10 4.73
C ALA A 55 5.55 12.12 5.61
N GLY A 56 5.99 12.34 6.86
CA GLY A 56 5.39 13.28 7.81
C GLY A 56 4.19 12.73 8.58
N PHE A 57 3.99 11.41 8.61
CA PHE A 57 2.96 10.78 9.40
C PHE A 57 3.47 10.35 10.78
N GLU A 58 2.61 10.47 11.80
CA GLU A 58 2.88 9.88 13.10
C GLU A 58 2.86 8.35 13.04
N TRP A 59 3.81 7.73 13.74
CA TRP A 59 3.91 6.28 13.89
C TRP A 59 3.82 5.87 15.36
N ASP A 60 2.91 4.96 15.68
CA ASP A 60 2.78 4.38 17.01
C ASP A 60 3.32 2.94 17.02
N SER A 61 4.54 2.79 17.54
CA SER A 61 5.21 1.48 17.65
C SER A 61 4.46 0.48 18.53
N LYS A 62 3.58 0.93 19.44
CA LYS A 62 2.77 0.01 20.27
C LYS A 62 1.65 -0.65 19.48
N ARG A 63 1.23 -0.05 18.37
CA ARG A 63 0.19 -0.55 17.46
C ARG A 63 0.76 -1.27 16.24
N ALA A 64 2.08 -1.19 16.05
CA ALA A 64 2.80 -1.93 15.03
C ALA A 64 2.55 -3.44 15.17
N HIS A 65 2.59 -4.17 14.05
CA HIS A 65 2.23 -5.60 13.94
C HIS A 65 0.73 -5.89 14.07
N GLY A 66 -0.10 -4.88 14.38
CA GLY A 66 -1.53 -4.98 14.21
C GLY A 66 -1.90 -4.82 12.74
N ALA A 67 -2.40 -5.88 12.09
CA ALA A 67 -2.73 -5.88 10.66
C ALA A 67 -3.63 -4.70 10.23
N LEU A 68 -4.57 -4.28 11.08
CA LEU A 68 -5.42 -3.11 10.82
C LEU A 68 -4.60 -1.80 10.78
N TYR A 69 -3.71 -1.59 11.74
CA TYR A 69 -2.91 -0.37 11.81
C TYR A 69 -1.91 -0.32 10.67
N ASP A 70 -1.21 -1.42 10.41
CA ASP A 70 -0.24 -1.52 9.32
C ASP A 70 -0.92 -1.32 7.96
N ALA A 71 -2.12 -1.87 7.75
CA ALA A 71 -2.90 -1.63 6.53
C ALA A 71 -3.34 -0.16 6.38
N GLN A 72 -3.78 0.48 7.47
CA GLN A 72 -4.14 1.91 7.46
C GLN A 72 -2.94 2.80 7.12
N MET A 73 -1.79 2.54 7.73
CA MET A 73 -0.57 3.31 7.50
C MET A 73 -0.02 3.07 6.09
N THR A 74 -0.04 1.83 5.61
CA THR A 74 0.34 1.48 4.24
C THR A 74 -0.56 2.18 3.21
N ALA A 75 -1.87 2.21 3.44
CA ALA A 75 -2.81 2.91 2.56
C ALA A 75 -2.55 4.42 2.54
N ARG A 76 -2.33 5.04 3.71
CA ARG A 76 -1.97 6.47 3.81
C ARG A 76 -0.68 6.78 3.07
N LEU A 77 0.35 5.96 3.27
CA LEU A 77 1.64 6.10 2.60
C LEU A 77 1.51 5.97 1.08
N PHE A 78 0.78 4.96 0.60
CA PHE A 78 0.53 4.77 -0.83
C PHE A 78 -0.16 5.99 -1.43
N CYS A 79 -1.27 6.45 -0.84
CA CYS A 79 -2.00 7.62 -1.31
C CYS A 79 -1.13 8.89 -1.29
N HIS A 80 -0.33 9.09 -0.24
CA HIS A 80 0.60 10.22 -0.17
C HIS A 80 1.57 10.24 -1.34
N ILE A 81 2.21 9.11 -1.62
CA ILE A 81 3.17 8.98 -2.71
C ILE A 81 2.48 9.19 -4.07
N THR A 82 1.37 8.53 -4.33
CA THR A 82 0.65 8.65 -5.62
C THR A 82 0.12 10.07 -5.85
N ASN A 83 -0.36 10.74 -4.80
CA ASN A 83 -0.85 12.12 -4.90
C ASN A 83 0.29 13.09 -5.18
N ARG A 84 1.45 12.93 -4.54
CA ARG A 84 2.64 13.75 -4.82
C ARG A 84 3.17 13.59 -6.24
N LEU A 85 3.07 12.39 -6.80
CA LEU A 85 3.51 12.11 -8.17
C LEU A 85 2.49 12.51 -9.25
N SER A 86 1.26 12.85 -8.87
CA SER A 86 0.21 13.23 -9.83
C SER A 86 0.29 14.71 -10.18
N THR A 87 0.66 15.03 -11.42
CA THR A 87 0.66 16.41 -11.95
C THR A 87 -0.59 16.68 -12.80
N GLU A 88 -0.89 17.95 -13.11
CA GLU A 88 -2.11 18.33 -13.86
C GLU A 88 -2.18 17.75 -15.29
N ASN A 89 -1.03 17.52 -15.93
CA ASN A 89 -0.94 17.01 -17.32
C ASN A 89 -0.14 15.71 -17.45
N GLY A 90 0.40 15.16 -16.36
CA GLY A 90 1.05 13.86 -16.31
C GLY A 90 0.05 12.82 -15.85
N ARG A 91 -0.05 11.69 -16.55
CA ARG A 91 -0.96 10.57 -16.22
C ARG A 91 -1.04 10.36 -14.71
N ALA A 92 -2.14 10.79 -14.10
CA ALA A 92 -2.34 10.59 -12.68
C ALA A 92 -2.48 9.08 -12.44
N ALA A 93 -1.58 8.51 -11.65
CA ALA A 93 -1.78 7.17 -11.12
C ALA A 93 -2.96 7.25 -10.14
N LEU A 94 -4.15 6.86 -10.61
CA LEU A 94 -5.34 6.59 -9.80
C LEU A 94 -6.04 7.81 -9.15
N ARG A 95 -6.15 8.96 -9.83
CA ARG A 95 -7.06 10.02 -9.36
C ARG A 95 -8.49 9.46 -9.23
N VAL A 96 -9.00 9.44 -8.01
CA VAL A 96 -10.45 9.53 -7.78
C VAL A 96 -10.77 10.98 -8.06
N CYS A 97 -11.57 11.25 -9.10
CA CYS A 97 -12.09 12.60 -9.31
C CYS A 97 -12.82 13.02 -8.02
N GLU A 98 -12.36 14.07 -7.34
CA GLU A 98 -13.21 14.69 -6.33
C GLU A 98 -14.50 15.15 -7.02
N PRO A 99 -15.68 14.89 -6.44
CA PRO A 99 -16.91 15.47 -6.96
C PRO A 99 -16.78 17.00 -6.91
N PRO A 100 -17.29 17.72 -7.92
CA PRO A 100 -17.23 19.18 -7.93
C PRO A 100 -17.92 19.75 -6.69
N LYS A 101 -17.33 20.80 -6.12
CA LYS A 101 -17.90 21.60 -5.03
C LYS A 101 -19.23 22.23 -5.43
#